data_AF-A0A3Q9RLI5-F1
#
_entry.id   AF-A0A3Q9RLI5-F1
#
_cell.length_a   1.000
_cell.length_b   1.000
_cell.length_c   1.000
_cell.angle_alpha   90.00
_cell.angle_beta   90.00
_cell.angle_gamma   90.00
#
_symmetry.space_group_name_H-M   'P 1'
#
loop_
_entity.id
_entity.type
_entity.pdbx_description
1 polymer ?
#
loop_
_entity_poly.entity_id
_entity_poly.type
_entity_poly.pdbx_seq_one_letter_code
_entity_poly.pdbx_strand_id
1 'polypeptide(L)'
;MRIDTGCLVAMTSDVSYDIEFAKGIKTALFGGEGLFLATLSGPGSIWIQSLPFSRLASRVFAAMPHNGKSTDEGGIGNLFNLFSDK
;
A
#
# COMPACT_ATOMS: atom_id res chain seq x y z
N MET A 1 -3.15 -18.95 -7.17
CA MET A 1 -3.90 -17.98 -6.33
C MET A 1 -3.19 -16.63 -6.41
N ARG A 2 -3.90 -15.50 -6.46
CA ARG A 2 -3.28 -14.16 -6.41
C ARG A 2 -3.57 -13.52 -5.07
N ILE A 3 -2.55 -12.97 -4.41
CA ILE A 3 -2.67 -12.31 -3.11
C ILE A 3 -1.89 -11.00 -3.07
N ASP A 4 -2.26 -10.10 -2.16
CA ASP A 4 -1.42 -8.96 -1.79
C ASP A 4 -0.15 -9.47 -1.11
N THR A 5 1.03 -9.05 -1.58
CA THR A 5 2.32 -9.51 -1.00
C THR A 5 2.44 -9.18 0.48
N GLY A 6 1.88 -8.06 0.95
CA GLY A 6 1.90 -7.69 2.37
C GLY A 6 1.09 -8.67 3.21
N CYS A 7 0.10 -9.34 2.62
CA CYS A 7 -0.70 -10.35 3.30
C CYS A 7 -0.04 -11.74 3.33
N LEU A 8 1.06 -11.98 2.63
CA LEU A 8 1.77 -13.28 2.70
C LEU A 8 2.60 -13.36 3.99
N VAL A 9 2.37 -14.38 4.81
CA VAL A 9 3.15 -14.62 6.05
C VAL A 9 4.18 -15.70 5.83
N ALA A 10 3.77 -16.84 5.26
CA ALA A 10 4.64 -17.98 4.99
C ALA A 10 4.06 -18.87 3.88
N MET A 11 4.92 -19.69 3.29
CA MET A 11 4.55 -20.74 2.33
C MET A 11 5.51 -21.93 2.45
N THR A 12 5.04 -23.13 2.09
CA THR A 12 5.89 -24.31 1.96
C THR A 12 6.77 -24.23 0.71
N SER A 13 7.91 -24.94 0.70
CA SER A 13 8.91 -24.88 -0.37
C SER A 13 8.41 -25.26 -1.76
N ASP A 14 7.38 -26.12 -1.84
CA ASP A 14 6.82 -26.59 -3.11
C ASP A 14 5.87 -25.57 -3.76
N VAL A 15 5.60 -24.44 -3.07
CA VAL A 15 4.80 -23.34 -3.59
C VAL A 15 5.71 -22.35 -4.31
N SER A 16 5.49 -22.21 -5.62
CA SER A 16 6.10 -21.17 -6.44
C SER A 16 5.48 -19.80 -6.15
N TYR A 17 6.33 -18.77 -6.15
CA TYR A 17 6.00 -17.39 -5.83
C TYR A 17 6.58 -16.44 -6.87
N ASP A 18 5.71 -15.61 -7.46
CA ASP A 18 6.09 -14.58 -8.42
C ASP A 18 5.46 -13.24 -8.04
N ILE A 19 6.21 -12.14 -8.14
CA ILE A 19 5.74 -10.80 -7.79
C ILE A 19 5.53 -10.00 -9.07
N GLU A 20 4.28 -9.60 -9.29
CA GLU A 20 3.93 -8.62 -10.30
C GLU A 20 3.77 -7.25 -9.65
N PHE A 21 4.65 -6.32 -10.00
CA PHE A 21 4.49 -4.92 -9.58
C PHE A 21 3.30 -4.31 -10.34
N ALA A 22 2.22 -3.96 -9.63
CA ALA A 22 1.10 -3.26 -10.24
C ALA A 22 1.50 -1.79 -10.48
N LYS A 23 2.12 -1.50 -11.62
CA LYS A 23 2.49 -0.12 -12.02
C LYS A 23 1.22 0.75 -12.16
N GLY A 24 1.24 1.96 -11.58
CA GLY A 24 0.28 3.04 -11.87
C GLY A 24 -0.48 3.62 -10.67
N ILE A 25 -1.49 4.47 -10.98
CA ILE A 25 -2.39 5.24 -10.08
C ILE A 25 -3.06 4.40 -8.98
N LYS A 26 -3.15 3.07 -9.15
CA LYS A 26 -3.71 2.17 -8.14
C LYS A 26 -2.94 2.19 -6.82
N THR A 27 -1.63 2.44 -6.84
CA THR A 27 -0.82 2.60 -5.61
C THR A 27 -1.29 3.76 -4.71
N ALA A 28 -1.84 4.83 -5.29
CA ALA A 28 -2.39 5.96 -4.53
C ALA A 28 -3.75 5.64 -3.88
N LEU A 29 -4.59 4.81 -4.52
CA LEU A 29 -5.93 4.47 -4.02
C LEU A 29 -5.90 3.57 -2.76
N PHE A 30 -4.76 2.97 -2.42
CA PHE A 30 -4.56 2.19 -1.19
C PHE A 30 -3.77 2.95 -0.13
N GLY A 31 -3.80 4.29 -0.14
CA GLY A 31 -3.14 5.11 0.88
C GLY A 31 -1.62 5.24 0.70
N GLY A 32 -1.11 5.04 -0.51
CA GLY A 32 0.31 5.25 -0.84
C GLY A 32 1.24 4.07 -0.53
N GLU A 33 0.73 2.94 -0.03
CA GLU A 33 1.56 1.79 0.37
C GLU A 33 2.15 0.97 -0.78
N GLY A 34 1.69 1.21 -2.00
CA GLY A 34 2.01 0.34 -3.13
C GLY A 34 1.15 -0.95 -3.10
N LEU A 35 0.75 -1.43 -4.28
CA LEU A 35 0.07 -2.72 -4.39
C LEU A 35 0.98 -3.66 -5.19
N PHE A 36 1.46 -4.70 -4.53
CA PHE A 36 2.23 -5.76 -5.16
C PHE A 36 1.38 -7.02 -5.10
N LEU A 37 1.10 -7.60 -6.26
CA LEU A 37 0.36 -8.85 -6.33
C LEU A 37 1.35 -10.00 -6.46
N ALA A 38 1.26 -10.94 -5.53
CA ALA A 38 1.93 -12.22 -5.61
C ALA A 38 1.04 -13.21 -6.33
N THR A 39 1.60 -13.93 -7.30
CA THR A 39 1.00 -15.14 -7.86
C THR A 39 1.65 -16.35 -7.19
N LEU A 40 0.83 -17.14 -6.51
CA LEU A 40 1.22 -18.38 -5.82
C LEU A 40 0.69 -19.59 -6.60
N SER A 41 1.55 -20.57 -6.88
CA SER A 41 1.20 -21.78 -7.65
C SER A 41 1.95 -23.01 -7.16
N GLY A 42 1.33 -24.19 -7.25
CA GLY A 42 1.91 -25.45 -6.77
C GLY A 42 1.22 -26.02 -5.54
N PRO A 43 1.51 -27.29 -5.19
CA PRO A 43 0.95 -27.92 -4.00
C PRO A 43 1.60 -27.37 -2.73
N GLY A 44 0.84 -27.31 -1.64
CA GLY A 44 1.39 -26.92 -0.34
C GLY A 44 0.45 -26.10 0.51
N SER A 45 1.00 -25.54 1.59
CA SER A 45 0.28 -24.67 2.53
C SER A 45 0.77 -23.24 2.43
N ILE A 46 -0.16 -22.31 2.55
CA ILE A 46 0.08 -20.87 2.49
C ILE A 46 -0.59 -20.25 3.71
N TRP A 47 0.14 -19.42 4.45
CA TRP A 47 -0.36 -18.67 5.59
C TRP A 47 -0.47 -17.20 5.21
N ILE A 48 -1.66 -16.63 5.44
CA ILE A 48 -1.95 -15.24 5.11
C ILE A 48 -2.39 -14.47 6.35
N GLN A 49 -2.13 -13.17 6.34
CA GLN A 49 -2.68 -12.22 7.29
C GLN A 49 -3.74 -11.34 6.61
N SER A 50 -4.74 -10.90 7.37
CA SER A 50 -5.82 -10.05 6.86
C SER A 50 -5.44 -8.56 6.81
N LEU A 51 -4.62 -8.12 7.77
CA LEU A 51 -4.23 -6.73 7.94
C LEU A 51 -2.70 -6.62 8.07
N PRO A 52 -1.98 -6.36 6.97
CA PRO A 52 -0.53 -6.17 7.02
C PRO A 52 -0.15 -5.01 7.93
N PHE A 53 1.03 -5.09 8.54
CA PHE A 53 1.51 -4.07 9.47
C PHE A 53 1.58 -2.67 8.86
N SER A 54 1.96 -2.54 7.58
CA SER A 54 1.93 -1.25 6.86
C SER A 54 0.53 -0.64 6.96
N ARG A 55 -0.49 -1.41 6.56
CA ARG A 55 -1.88 -0.97 6.49
C ARG A 55 -2.44 -0.64 7.87
N LEU A 56 -2.04 -1.41 8.88
CA LEU A 56 -2.35 -1.08 10.26
C LEU A 56 -1.71 0.25 10.66
N ALA A 57 -0.41 0.43 10.43
CA ALA A 57 0.32 1.64 10.77
C ALA A 57 -0.29 2.86 10.07
N SER A 58 -0.55 2.78 8.76
CA SER A 58 -1.19 3.86 7.99
C SER A 58 -2.57 4.21 8.52
N ARG A 59 -3.37 3.21 8.93
CA ARG A 59 -4.68 3.47 9.58
C ARG A 59 -4.53 4.14 10.93
N VAL A 60 -3.55 3.72 11.73
CA VAL A 60 -3.25 4.36 13.02
C VAL A 60 -2.81 5.80 12.80
N PHE A 61 -1.86 6.05 11.91
CA PHE A 61 -1.38 7.40 11.58
C PHE A 61 -2.51 8.30 11.06
N ALA A 62 -3.37 7.80 10.17
CA ALA A 62 -4.51 8.55 9.66
C ALA A 62 -5.55 8.87 10.76
N ALA A 63 -5.65 8.04 11.80
CA ALA A 63 -6.57 8.23 12.92
C ALA A 63 -5.97 9.06 14.07
N MET A 64 -4.67 9.33 14.08
CA MET A 64 -4.04 10.15 15.12
C MET A 64 -4.55 11.59 15.03
N PRO A 65 -4.89 12.23 16.18
CA PRO A 65 -5.27 13.64 16.20
C PRO A 65 -4.12 14.49 15.67
N HIS A 66 -4.36 15.24 14.60
CA HIS A 66 -3.40 16.22 14.09
C HIS A 66 -3.49 17.46 14.97
N ASN A 67 -2.91 17.39 16.17
CA ASN A 67 -2.87 18.49 17.12
C ASN A 67 -1.74 19.46 16.74
N GLY A 68 -1.93 20.18 15.64
CA GLY A 68 -0.97 21.19 15.19
C GLY A 68 -1.16 21.55 13.73
N LYS A 69 -1.84 22.68 13.50
CA LYS A 69 -1.99 23.43 12.24
C LYS A 69 -2.36 22.58 11.01
N SER A 70 -3.53 22.87 10.47
CA SER A 70 -3.80 22.84 9.05
C SER A 70 -2.69 23.57 8.27
N THR A 71 -1.60 22.87 7.96
CA THR A 71 -0.77 23.20 6.82
C THR A 71 -1.38 22.43 5.66
N ASP A 72 -2.14 23.19 4.91
CA ASP A 72 -2.73 22.87 3.62
C ASP A 72 -1.61 22.60 2.60
N GLU A 73 -0.90 21.46 2.74
CA GLU A 73 0.14 21.05 1.80
C GLU A 73 -0.03 19.58 1.42
N GLY A 74 -0.90 19.37 0.45
CA GLY A 74 -1.14 18.06 -0.15
C GLY A 74 -1.57 18.16 -1.61
N GLY A 75 -0.77 18.82 -2.45
CA GLY A 75 -0.75 18.58 -3.90
C GLY A 75 -1.49 19.57 -4.81
N ILE A 76 -2.53 20.28 -4.35
CA ILE A 76 -3.29 21.22 -5.21
C ILE A 76 -3.01 22.69 -4.88
N GLY A 77 -2.91 23.06 -3.60
CA GLY A 77 -2.67 24.45 -3.18
C GLY A 77 -1.30 25.00 -3.61
N ASN A 78 -0.25 24.18 -3.50
CA ASN A 78 1.11 24.60 -3.90
C ASN A 78 1.25 24.74 -5.43
N LEU A 79 0.50 23.93 -6.19
CA LEU A 79 0.45 24.03 -7.64
C LEU A 79 -0.28 25.32 -8.07
N PHE A 80 -1.37 25.69 -7.39
CA PHE A 80 -2.12 26.92 -7.67
C PHE A 80 -1.32 28.18 -7.31
N ASN A 81 -0.53 28.15 -6.24
CA ASN A 81 0.40 29.25 -5.92
C ASN A 81 1.49 29.42 -6.98
N LEU A 82 2.08 28.32 -7.49
CA LEU A 82 3.07 28.37 -8.57
C LEU A 82 2.50 28.89 -9.90
N PHE A 83 1.22 28.69 -10.19
CA PHE A 83 0.55 29.21 -11.38
C PHE A 83 0.00 30.63 -11.21
N SER A 84 -0.20 31.10 -9.98
CA SER A 84 -0.71 32.45 -9.69
C SER A 84 0.40 33.50 -9.62
N ASP A 85 1.67 33.08 -9.54
CA ASP A 85 2.85 33.96 -9.46
C ASP A 85 3.45 34.30 -10.85
N LYS A 86 2.62 34.37 -11.90
CA LYS A 86 3.04 34.85 -13.24
C LYS A 86 2.12 35.95 -13.76
#